data_AF-A0A7D5P3F8-F1
#
_entry.id   AF-A0A7D5P3F8-F1
#
_cell.length_a   1.000
_cell.length_b   1.000
_cell.length_c   1.000
_cell.angle_alpha   90.00
_cell.angle_beta   90.00
_cell.angle_gamma   90.00
#
_symmetry.space_group_name_H-M   'P 1'
#
loop_
_entity.id
_entity.type
_entity.pdbx_description
1 polymer ?
#
loop_
_entity_poly.entity_id
_entity_poly.type
_entity_poly.pdbx_seq_one_letter_code
_entity_poly.pdbx_strand_id
1 'polypeptide(L)'
;MDRDDIELFVAILGTVGTFILVYLNLDSSDTSNLTSWIPSIFSGWVGTALIIVFILYILWYILKFIGGESGGMFEDAEADVGLRELDSIEGCIERQGVAWKGTAHLNRGDITNIEVPFDPICPNCQTGFIDTTDDPSLQEQRQNPSYSPEAQSTPVFACPNDNCGHTVERDAEQYDAAKRLFEREVKQITESRDKDYSLRALILNIDGPVTPKKVWEEYAEVVDNEYVSTNCFH
;
A
#
# COMPACT_ATOMS: atom_id res chain seq x y z
N MET A 1 3.58 7.36 24.37
CA MET A 1 2.85 6.57 25.36
C MET A 1 3.70 6.55 26.60
N ASP A 2 3.34 7.40 27.55
CA ASP A 2 4.17 7.62 28.73
C ASP A 2 3.94 6.50 29.75
N ARG A 3 4.92 6.27 30.61
CA ARG A 3 4.91 5.18 31.59
C ARG A 3 3.68 5.26 32.53
N ASP A 4 3.18 6.47 32.72
CA ASP A 4 2.03 6.78 33.58
C ASP A 4 0.70 6.31 32.94
N ASP A 5 0.61 6.23 31.61
CA ASP A 5 -0.59 5.74 30.90
C ASP A 5 -0.73 4.22 31.06
N ILE A 6 0.39 3.50 31.09
CA ILE A 6 0.42 2.03 31.24
C ILE A 6 0.03 1.64 32.66
N GLU A 7 0.50 2.37 33.69
CA GLU A 7 0.13 2.10 35.08
C GLU A 7 -1.36 2.35 35.33
N LEU A 8 -1.94 3.38 34.71
CA LEU A 8 -3.38 3.64 34.75
C LEU A 8 -4.17 2.53 34.05
N PHE A 9 -3.70 2.06 32.89
CA PHE A 9 -4.36 0.99 32.14
C PHE A 9 -4.32 -0.36 32.89
N VAL A 10 -3.19 -0.68 33.54
CA VAL A 10 -3.03 -1.88 34.36
C VAL A 10 -3.86 -1.79 35.64
N ALA A 11 -3.99 -0.61 36.26
CA ALA A 11 -4.86 -0.41 37.41
C ALA A 11 -6.35 -0.56 37.05
N ILE A 12 -6.77 -0.06 35.88
CA ILE A 12 -8.13 -0.20 35.37
C ILE A 12 -8.43 -1.67 34.99
N LEU A 13 -7.53 -2.34 34.28
CA LEU A 13 -7.69 -3.77 33.97
C LEU A 13 -7.66 -4.66 35.22
N GLY A 14 -6.85 -4.31 36.21
CA GLY A 14 -6.81 -5.01 37.50
C GLY A 14 -8.11 -4.88 38.29
N THR A 15 -8.70 -3.67 38.31
CA THR A 15 -9.96 -3.41 39.01
C THR A 15 -11.17 -3.95 38.25
N VAL A 16 -11.22 -3.79 36.93
CA VAL A 16 -12.31 -4.35 36.10
C VAL A 16 -12.19 -5.87 36.02
N GLY A 17 -10.99 -6.43 35.91
CA GLY A 17 -10.74 -7.87 35.91
C GLY A 17 -11.08 -8.54 37.24
N THR A 18 -10.82 -7.88 38.37
CA THR A 18 -11.28 -8.37 39.68
C THR A 18 -12.80 -8.26 39.83
N PHE A 19 -13.42 -7.18 39.34
CA PHE A 19 -14.89 -7.08 39.31
C PHE A 19 -15.52 -8.17 38.43
N ILE A 20 -14.98 -8.44 37.25
CA ILE A 20 -15.48 -9.45 36.32
C ILE A 20 -15.23 -10.86 36.86
N LEU A 21 -14.07 -11.15 37.46
CA LEU A 21 -13.81 -12.44 38.11
C LEU A 21 -14.72 -12.66 39.32
N VAL A 22 -15.00 -11.62 40.11
CA VAL A 22 -15.96 -11.72 41.22
C VAL A 22 -17.39 -11.90 40.69
N TYR A 23 -17.75 -11.30 39.55
CA TYR A 23 -19.11 -11.37 39.02
C TYR A 23 -19.39 -12.62 38.16
N LEU A 24 -18.38 -13.13 37.43
CA LEU A 24 -18.51 -14.29 36.53
C LEU A 24 -18.07 -15.60 37.17
N ASN A 25 -17.30 -15.59 38.25
CA ASN A 25 -16.96 -16.79 39.02
C ASN A 25 -17.95 -17.04 40.18
N LEU A 26 -19.05 -16.29 40.21
CA LEU A 26 -20.20 -16.62 41.05
C LEU A 26 -21.01 -17.71 40.36
N ASP A 27 -20.68 -18.94 40.74
CA ASP A 27 -21.61 -20.05 40.68
C ASP A 27 -22.99 -19.55 41.16
N SER A 28 -24.03 -19.75 40.35
CA SER A 28 -25.33 -19.07 40.50
C SER A 28 -26.14 -19.58 41.70
N SER A 29 -25.48 -20.21 42.67
CA SER A 29 -26.04 -20.91 43.81
C SER A 29 -26.01 -20.08 45.11
N ASP A 30 -25.14 -19.06 45.24
CA ASP A 30 -24.96 -18.28 46.48
C ASP A 30 -25.13 -16.75 46.30
N THR A 31 -26.22 -16.31 45.67
CA THR A 31 -26.56 -14.88 45.50
C THR A 31 -27.07 -14.18 46.77
N SER A 32 -27.22 -14.90 47.89
CA SER A 32 -27.84 -14.38 49.12
C SER A 32 -26.85 -13.71 50.09
N ASN A 33 -25.54 -13.94 49.98
CA ASN A 33 -24.55 -13.41 50.94
C ASN A 33 -23.76 -12.19 50.45
N LEU A 34 -23.75 -11.89 49.15
CA LEU A 34 -22.94 -10.80 48.57
C LEU A 34 -23.62 -9.43 48.54
N THR A 35 -24.93 -9.37 48.75
CA THR A 35 -25.65 -8.11 48.92
C THR A 35 -25.45 -7.49 50.30
N SER A 36 -24.82 -8.20 51.25
CA SER A 36 -24.62 -7.74 52.63
C SER A 36 -23.54 -6.66 52.79
N TRP A 37 -22.60 -6.56 51.84
CA TRP A 37 -21.55 -5.54 51.87
C TRP A 37 -21.91 -4.28 51.06
N ILE A 38 -23.00 -4.32 50.30
CA ILE A 38 -23.51 -3.14 49.61
C ILE A 38 -24.10 -2.22 50.68
N PRO A 39 -23.56 -1.00 50.87
CA PRO A 39 -24.08 -0.07 51.88
C PRO A 39 -25.58 0.12 51.69
N SER A 40 -26.38 0.13 52.77
CA SER A 40 -27.85 0.19 52.74
C SER A 40 -28.45 1.39 52.00
N ILE A 41 -27.63 2.39 51.69
CA ILE A 41 -27.94 3.49 50.76
C ILE A 41 -28.20 3.04 49.31
N PHE A 42 -27.86 1.80 48.95
CA PHE A 42 -28.12 1.22 47.62
C PHE A 42 -29.32 0.25 47.56
N SER A 43 -29.97 -0.08 48.67
CA SER A 43 -31.11 -1.03 48.69
C SER A 43 -32.46 -0.37 48.35
N GLY A 44 -32.44 0.91 47.99
CA GLY A 44 -33.58 1.66 47.50
C GLY A 44 -33.51 1.91 45.99
N TRP A 45 -34.62 2.36 45.42
CA TRP A 45 -34.80 2.51 43.97
C TRP A 45 -33.82 3.56 43.39
N VAL A 46 -33.41 4.50 44.25
CA VAL A 46 -32.37 5.50 44.01
C VAL A 46 -30.98 4.87 43.85
N GLY A 47 -30.67 3.84 44.65
CA GLY A 47 -29.41 3.10 44.56
C GLY A 47 -29.29 2.32 43.26
N THR A 48 -30.37 1.64 42.87
CA THR A 48 -30.44 0.94 41.59
C THR A 48 -30.28 1.89 40.42
N ALA A 49 -30.91 3.07 40.47
CA ALA A 49 -30.78 4.10 39.45
C ALA A 49 -29.33 4.61 39.32
N LEU A 50 -28.64 4.85 40.44
CA LEU A 50 -27.24 5.30 40.42
C LEU A 50 -26.29 4.23 39.86
N ILE A 51 -26.52 2.95 40.19
CA ILE A 51 -25.74 1.84 39.62
C ILE A 51 -25.96 1.73 38.11
N ILE A 52 -27.21 1.82 37.65
CA ILE A 52 -27.52 1.79 36.22
C ILE A 52 -26.85 2.97 35.49
N VAL A 53 -26.93 4.18 36.06
CA VAL A 53 -26.27 5.36 35.49
C VAL A 53 -24.75 5.19 35.46
N PHE A 54 -24.16 4.61 36.51
CA PHE A 54 -22.72 4.35 36.57
C PHE A 54 -22.28 3.30 35.55
N ILE A 55 -23.05 2.22 35.39
CA ILE A 55 -22.80 1.20 34.36
C ILE A 55 -22.96 1.81 32.97
N LEU A 56 -24.01 2.57 32.70
CA LEU A 56 -24.21 3.25 31.41
C LEU A 56 -23.11 4.28 31.15
N TYR A 57 -22.64 4.99 32.19
CA TYR A 57 -21.53 5.92 32.09
C TYR A 57 -20.21 5.22 31.77
N ILE A 58 -19.90 4.11 32.44
CA ILE A 58 -18.73 3.29 32.12
C ILE A 58 -18.86 2.69 30.72
N LEU A 59 -20.03 2.17 30.35
CA LEU A 59 -20.27 1.61 29.03
C LEU A 59 -20.11 2.69 27.94
N TRP A 60 -20.63 3.89 28.18
CA TRP A 60 -20.47 5.03 27.28
C TRP A 60 -19.02 5.51 27.23
N TYR A 61 -18.31 5.50 28.36
CA TYR A 61 -16.89 5.88 28.43
C TYR A 61 -16.01 4.86 27.70
N ILE A 62 -16.27 3.56 27.86
CA ILE A 62 -15.64 2.48 27.11
C ILE A 62 -15.97 2.61 25.62
N LEU A 63 -17.24 2.86 25.26
CA LEU A 63 -17.64 3.09 23.87
C LEU A 63 -17.05 4.36 23.27
N LYS A 64 -16.78 5.39 24.08
CA LYS A 64 -16.08 6.62 23.63
C LYS A 64 -14.58 6.41 23.53
N PHE A 65 -14.00 5.56 24.38
CA PHE A 65 -12.59 5.21 24.33
C PHE A 65 -12.29 4.25 23.17
N ILE A 66 -13.20 3.30 22.90
CA ILE A 66 -13.13 2.41 21.75
C ILE A 66 -13.58 3.14 20.47
N GLY A 67 -14.61 3.99 20.55
CA GLY A 67 -15.27 4.66 19.41
C GLY A 67 -14.80 6.08 19.12
N GLY A 68 -13.89 6.65 19.92
CA GLY A 68 -13.25 7.94 19.65
C GLY A 68 -12.11 7.84 18.65
N GLU A 69 -11.65 6.62 18.37
CA GLU A 69 -10.54 6.28 17.47
C GLU A 69 -10.85 5.03 16.63
N SER A 70 -12.11 4.58 16.55
CA SER A 70 -12.50 3.33 15.87
C SER A 70 -12.39 3.34 14.33
N GLY A 71 -11.73 4.34 13.75
CA GLY A 71 -11.16 4.20 12.40
C GLY A 71 -9.89 3.32 12.45
N GLY A 72 -8.98 3.61 13.37
CA GLY A 72 -7.62 3.08 13.33
C GLY A 72 -7.48 1.59 13.66
N MET A 73 -8.24 1.02 14.59
CA MET A 73 -7.97 -0.37 15.03
C MET A 73 -8.37 -1.43 13.99
N PHE A 74 -9.38 -1.16 13.16
CA PHE A 74 -9.75 -2.04 12.04
C PHE A 74 -8.87 -1.78 10.82
N GLU A 75 -8.57 -0.50 10.52
CA GLU A 75 -7.63 -0.11 9.47
C GLU A 75 -6.24 -0.72 9.71
N ASP A 76 -5.74 -0.68 10.94
CA ASP A 76 -4.43 -1.24 11.31
C ASP A 76 -4.35 -2.75 11.06
N ALA A 77 -5.44 -3.48 11.34
CA ALA A 77 -5.49 -4.93 11.15
C ALA A 77 -5.60 -5.30 9.65
N GLU A 78 -6.35 -4.54 8.88
CA GLU A 78 -6.52 -4.75 7.43
C GLU A 78 -5.21 -4.47 6.67
N ALA A 79 -4.55 -3.35 6.98
CA ALA A 79 -3.26 -3.02 6.38
C ALA A 79 -2.18 -4.07 6.73
N ASP A 80 -2.17 -4.56 7.97
CA ASP A 80 -1.20 -5.58 8.40
C ASP A 80 -1.43 -6.94 7.73
N VAL A 81 -2.67 -7.29 7.39
CA VAL A 81 -2.97 -8.49 6.58
C VAL A 81 -2.53 -8.27 5.14
N GLY A 82 -2.89 -7.11 4.54
CA GLY A 82 -2.49 -6.76 3.18
C GLY A 82 -0.97 -6.74 2.98
N LEU A 83 -0.21 -6.22 3.96
CA LEU A 83 1.26 -6.20 3.95
C LEU A 83 1.90 -7.59 4.03
N ARG A 84 1.21 -8.57 4.63
CA ARG A 84 1.69 -9.96 4.71
C ARG A 84 1.41 -10.75 3.45
N GLU A 85 0.30 -10.43 2.78
CA GLU A 85 -0.11 -11.09 1.54
C GLU A 85 0.57 -10.50 0.31
N LEU A 86 0.96 -9.22 0.36
CA LEU A 86 1.68 -8.57 -0.72
C LEU A 86 3.14 -9.05 -0.80
N ASP A 87 3.44 -9.80 -1.86
CA ASP A 87 4.75 -10.37 -2.15
C ASP A 87 5.55 -9.54 -3.17
N SER A 88 4.91 -8.57 -3.82
CA SER A 88 5.53 -7.75 -4.87
C SER A 88 4.75 -6.48 -5.17
N ILE A 89 5.44 -5.51 -5.77
CA ILE A 89 4.86 -4.30 -6.39
C ILE A 89 5.23 -4.34 -7.87
N GLU A 90 4.25 -4.22 -8.76
CA GLU A 90 4.47 -4.12 -10.20
C GLU A 90 4.16 -2.71 -10.65
N GLY A 91 5.11 -2.05 -11.29
CA GLY A 91 5.01 -0.64 -11.66
C GLY A 91 5.50 -0.31 -13.06
N CYS A 92 5.22 0.92 -13.50
CA CYS A 92 5.65 1.44 -14.78
C CYS A 92 6.42 2.73 -14.64
N ILE A 93 7.58 2.81 -15.30
CA ILE A 93 8.30 4.06 -15.49
C ILE A 93 8.27 4.45 -16.96
N GLU A 94 7.75 5.64 -17.25
CA GLU A 94 7.73 6.22 -18.57
C GLU A 94 8.76 7.35 -18.68
N ARG A 95 9.62 7.30 -19.69
CA ARG A 95 10.63 8.32 -19.93
C ARG A 95 10.88 8.47 -21.41
N GLN A 96 10.90 9.71 -21.89
CA GLN A 96 11.19 10.04 -23.29
C GLN A 96 10.30 9.26 -24.29
N GLY A 97 9.04 8.99 -23.93
CA GLY A 97 8.10 8.27 -24.80
C GLY A 97 8.29 6.74 -24.83
N VAL A 98 9.05 6.19 -23.89
CA VAL A 98 9.25 4.75 -23.72
C VAL A 98 8.87 4.36 -22.30
N ALA A 99 8.15 3.26 -22.14
CA ALA A 99 7.76 2.73 -20.84
C ALA A 99 8.55 1.45 -20.50
N TRP A 100 8.91 1.27 -19.24
CA TRP A 100 9.47 0.03 -18.71
C TRP A 100 8.61 -0.46 -17.56
N LYS A 101 8.24 -1.74 -17.62
CA LYS A 101 7.62 -2.43 -16.50
C LYS A 101 8.71 -2.86 -15.51
N GLY A 102 8.50 -2.61 -14.23
CA GLY A 102 9.35 -3.12 -13.16
C GLY A 102 8.56 -3.95 -12.16
N THR A 103 9.22 -4.90 -11.52
CA THR A 103 8.68 -5.69 -10.42
C THR A 103 9.63 -5.62 -9.24
N ALA A 104 9.13 -5.19 -8.09
CA ALA A 104 9.87 -5.22 -6.83
C ALA A 104 9.30 -6.30 -5.94
N HIS A 105 10.11 -7.27 -5.54
CA HIS A 105 9.70 -8.34 -4.64
C HIS A 105 9.83 -7.91 -3.19
N LEU A 106 8.78 -8.15 -2.42
CA LEU A 106 8.67 -7.79 -1.02
C LEU A 106 8.68 -9.00 -0.11
N ASN A 107 9.19 -8.82 1.10
CA ASN A 107 9.00 -9.76 2.18
C ASN A 107 8.56 -8.96 3.41
N ARG A 108 7.28 -9.07 3.77
CA ARG A 108 6.66 -8.33 4.88
C ARG A 108 6.83 -6.80 4.74
N GLY A 109 6.69 -6.30 3.52
CA GLY A 109 6.82 -4.87 3.20
C GLY A 109 8.23 -4.38 2.90
N ASP A 110 9.27 -5.17 3.19
CA ASP A 110 10.66 -4.81 2.88
C ASP A 110 11.06 -5.31 1.49
N ILE A 111 11.79 -4.49 0.72
CA ILE A 111 12.26 -4.85 -0.63
C ILE A 111 13.37 -5.90 -0.53
N THR A 112 13.20 -7.03 -1.21
CA THR A 112 14.18 -8.11 -1.30
C THR A 112 14.94 -8.13 -2.62
N ASN A 113 14.25 -7.83 -3.72
CA ASN A 113 14.81 -7.83 -5.07
C ASN A 113 14.02 -6.86 -5.96
N ILE A 114 14.67 -6.29 -6.97
CA ILE A 114 14.06 -5.41 -7.96
C ILE A 114 14.48 -5.88 -9.35
N GLU A 115 13.49 -6.18 -10.19
CA GLU A 115 13.65 -6.65 -11.55
C GLU A 115 13.02 -5.65 -12.51
N VAL A 116 13.81 -5.18 -13.48
CA VAL A 116 13.33 -4.33 -14.57
C VAL A 116 13.84 -4.97 -15.86
N PRO A 117 12.98 -5.61 -16.66
CA PRO A 117 13.38 -6.18 -17.94
C PRO A 117 13.95 -5.10 -18.88
N PHE A 118 14.89 -5.49 -19.72
CA PHE A 118 15.50 -4.58 -20.70
C PHE A 118 14.49 -4.19 -21.80
N ASP A 119 13.50 -5.05 -22.05
CA ASP A 119 12.53 -4.90 -23.12
C ASP A 119 11.58 -3.73 -22.85
N PRO A 120 11.65 -2.65 -23.65
CA PRO A 120 10.78 -1.50 -23.48
C PRO A 120 9.40 -1.73 -24.09
N ILE A 121 8.42 -1.00 -23.57
CA ILE A 121 7.00 -1.05 -23.93
C ILE A 121 6.59 0.29 -24.51
N CYS A 122 5.80 0.26 -25.58
CA CYS A 122 5.20 1.45 -26.17
C CYS A 122 4.08 1.97 -25.25
N PRO A 123 4.15 3.19 -24.70
CA PRO A 123 3.13 3.69 -23.77
C PRO A 123 1.75 3.85 -24.42
N ASN A 124 1.71 4.13 -25.72
CA ASN A 124 0.45 4.36 -26.45
C ASN A 124 -0.35 3.07 -26.69
N CYS A 125 0.37 1.98 -26.94
CA CYS A 125 -0.22 0.72 -27.41
C CYS A 125 0.03 -0.46 -26.47
N GLN A 126 0.83 -0.24 -25.42
CA GLN A 126 1.22 -1.18 -24.37
C GLN A 126 1.90 -2.47 -24.86
N THR A 127 2.32 -2.49 -26.13
CA THR A 127 3.05 -3.59 -26.74
C THR A 127 4.56 -3.37 -26.66
N GLY A 128 5.34 -4.45 -26.55
CA GLY A 128 6.79 -4.39 -26.63
C GLY A 128 7.26 -3.75 -27.93
N PHE A 129 8.29 -2.90 -27.86
CA PHE A 129 8.91 -2.31 -29.05
C PHE A 129 9.67 -3.37 -29.86
N ILE A 130 9.73 -3.20 -31.18
CA ILE A 130 10.66 -3.93 -32.04
C ILE A 130 11.93 -3.11 -32.18
N ASP A 131 13.09 -3.76 -32.00
CA ASP A 131 14.38 -3.18 -32.34
C ASP A 131 14.54 -3.19 -33.87
N THR A 132 14.39 -2.01 -34.50
CA THR A 132 14.49 -1.85 -35.96
C THR A 132 15.91 -1.59 -36.45
N THR A 133 16.91 -1.67 -35.57
CA THR A 133 18.32 -1.43 -35.94
C THR A 133 18.83 -2.40 -37.03
N ASP A 134 18.13 -3.54 -37.22
CA ASP A 134 18.47 -4.58 -38.21
C ASP A 134 17.44 -4.75 -39.34
N ASP A 135 16.55 -3.79 -39.61
CA ASP A 135 15.57 -3.94 -40.70
C ASP A 135 16.27 -4.08 -42.08
N PRO A 136 16.17 -5.24 -42.77
CA PRO A 136 16.82 -5.48 -44.05
C PRO A 136 16.26 -4.61 -45.18
N SER A 137 15.07 -4.02 -45.03
CA SER A 137 14.51 -3.08 -46.03
C SER A 137 15.30 -1.77 -46.11
N LEU A 138 16.02 -1.38 -45.05
CA LEU A 138 16.96 -0.26 -45.04
C LEU A 138 18.37 -0.68 -45.55
N GLN A 139 18.66 -1.99 -45.63
CA GLN A 139 19.90 -2.49 -46.21
C GLN A 139 19.89 -2.52 -47.75
N GLU A 140 18.73 -2.69 -48.41
CA GLU A 140 18.67 -2.68 -49.88
C GLU A 140 19.05 -1.32 -50.48
N GLN A 141 18.94 -0.22 -49.71
CA GLN A 141 19.40 1.11 -50.12
C GLN A 141 20.93 1.30 -49.99
N ARG A 142 21.67 0.31 -49.47
CA ARG A 142 23.14 0.35 -49.29
C ARG A 142 23.94 -0.03 -50.55
N GLN A 143 23.31 -0.47 -51.64
CA GLN A 143 24.02 -0.90 -52.86
C GLN A 143 24.28 0.20 -53.90
N ASN A 144 24.02 1.49 -53.59
CA ASN A 144 24.35 2.60 -54.47
C ASN A 144 25.55 3.43 -53.92
N PRO A 145 26.74 3.38 -54.52
CA PRO A 145 27.98 3.94 -53.97
C PRO A 145 28.13 5.46 -54.17
N SER A 146 27.07 6.26 -54.03
CA SER A 146 27.12 7.72 -54.25
C SER A 146 26.49 8.58 -53.15
N TYR A 147 26.26 8.06 -51.95
CA TYR A 147 25.78 8.87 -50.82
C TYR A 147 26.87 9.08 -49.74
N SER A 148 26.88 10.32 -49.23
CA SER A 148 27.76 10.90 -48.21
C SER A 148 27.91 10.01 -46.95
N PRO A 149 29.01 10.08 -46.18
CA PRO A 149 29.21 9.27 -44.95
C PRO A 149 28.25 9.57 -43.78
N GLU A 150 27.20 10.38 -43.99
CA GLU A 150 26.42 11.05 -42.93
C GLU A 150 25.05 10.43 -42.62
N ALA A 151 24.71 9.28 -43.20
CA ALA A 151 23.45 8.59 -42.90
C ALA A 151 23.70 7.28 -42.13
N GLN A 152 24.31 7.37 -40.94
CA GLN A 152 24.16 6.29 -39.97
C GLN A 152 22.72 6.37 -39.46
N SER A 153 21.89 5.39 -39.81
CA SER A 153 20.53 5.27 -39.27
C SER A 153 20.63 5.27 -37.74
N THR A 154 20.07 6.29 -37.08
CA THR A 154 19.94 6.31 -35.64
C THR A 154 19.14 5.06 -35.22
N PRO A 155 19.57 4.34 -34.17
CA PRO A 155 18.79 3.23 -33.66
C PRO A 155 17.46 3.77 -33.11
N VAL A 156 16.34 3.15 -33.48
CA VAL A 156 14.99 3.61 -33.12
C VAL A 156 14.17 2.43 -32.59
N PHE A 157 13.45 2.65 -31.50
CA PHE A 157 12.36 1.79 -31.05
C PHE A 157 11.11 2.10 -31.87
N ALA A 158 10.57 1.09 -32.57
CA ALA A 158 9.35 1.24 -33.34
C ALA A 158 8.24 0.36 -32.78
N CYS A 159 7.07 0.96 -32.54
CA CYS A 159 5.91 0.21 -32.09
C CYS A 159 5.48 -0.76 -33.21
N PRO A 160 5.32 -2.06 -32.94
CA PRO A 160 4.92 -3.05 -33.94
C PRO A 160 3.51 -2.85 -34.51
N ASN A 161 2.68 -2.06 -33.82
CA ASN A 161 1.32 -1.79 -34.25
C ASN A 161 1.32 -0.65 -35.28
N ASP A 162 1.07 -0.99 -36.54
CA ASP A 162 1.03 -0.04 -37.67
C ASP A 162 0.05 1.13 -37.45
N ASN A 163 -1.00 0.94 -36.65
CA ASN A 163 -1.95 2.01 -36.33
C ASN A 163 -1.41 2.99 -35.26
N CYS A 164 -0.41 2.57 -34.50
CA CYS A 164 0.23 3.36 -33.45
C CYS A 164 1.23 4.35 -34.05
N GLY A 165 2.09 3.87 -34.96
CA GLY A 165 3.13 4.67 -35.62
C GLY A 165 4.16 5.31 -34.68
N HIS A 166 4.16 4.95 -33.40
CA HIS A 166 5.03 5.55 -32.39
C HIS A 166 6.46 5.06 -32.53
N THR A 167 7.39 5.99 -32.69
CA THR A 167 8.81 5.74 -32.84
C THR A 167 9.61 6.65 -31.91
N VAL A 168 10.66 6.12 -31.30
CA VAL A 168 11.52 6.86 -30.38
C VAL A 168 12.98 6.53 -30.64
N GLU A 169 13.83 7.56 -30.69
CA GLU A 169 15.28 7.38 -30.78
C GLU A 169 15.81 6.62 -29.55
N ARG A 170 16.62 5.61 -29.81
CA ARG A 170 17.22 4.79 -28.77
C ARG A 170 18.42 5.52 -28.18
N ASP A 171 18.39 5.69 -26.87
CA ASP A 171 19.53 6.16 -26.07
C ASP A 171 19.98 5.04 -25.13
N ALA A 172 21.29 4.80 -25.09
CA ALA A 172 21.90 3.75 -24.28
C ALA A 172 21.66 3.97 -22.77
N GLU A 173 21.47 5.22 -22.34
CA GLU A 173 21.26 5.56 -20.93
C GLU A 173 19.79 5.47 -20.49
N GLN A 174 18.85 5.31 -21.42
CA GLN A 174 17.41 5.29 -21.12
C GLN A 174 17.03 4.20 -20.12
N TYR A 175 17.49 2.98 -20.36
CA TYR A 175 17.19 1.82 -19.51
C TYR A 175 17.76 1.99 -18.08
N ASP A 176 19.04 2.35 -17.96
CA ASP A 176 19.66 2.52 -16.65
C ASP A 176 18.99 3.63 -15.83
N ALA A 177 18.55 4.70 -16.50
CA ALA A 177 17.79 5.75 -15.86
C ALA A 177 16.38 5.27 -15.44
N ALA A 178 15.66 4.57 -16.31
CA ALA A 178 14.34 4.01 -15.99
C ALA A 178 14.42 3.06 -14.79
N LYS A 179 15.45 2.20 -14.75
CA LYS A 179 15.71 1.31 -13.62
C LYS A 179 15.94 2.08 -12.32
N ARG A 180 16.81 3.10 -12.32
CA ARG A 180 17.06 3.94 -11.14
C ARG A 180 15.82 4.68 -10.66
N LEU A 181 15.00 5.17 -11.60
CA LEU A 181 13.72 5.81 -11.30
C LEU A 181 12.79 4.80 -10.61
N PHE A 182 12.60 3.62 -11.20
CA PHE A 182 11.76 2.57 -10.61
C PHE A 182 12.21 2.20 -9.19
N GLU A 183 13.51 1.95 -9.01
CA GLU A 183 14.09 1.64 -7.70
C GLU A 183 13.84 2.74 -6.67
N ARG A 184 13.91 4.01 -7.08
CA ARG A 184 13.66 5.16 -6.20
C ARG A 184 12.19 5.22 -5.80
N GLU A 185 11.27 5.09 -6.75
CA GLU A 185 9.83 5.19 -6.47
C GLU A 185 9.35 4.04 -5.58
N VAL A 186 9.80 2.81 -5.83
CA VAL A 186 9.44 1.67 -4.97
C VAL A 186 9.99 1.87 -3.55
N LYS A 187 11.23 2.34 -3.40
CA LYS A 187 11.75 2.69 -2.06
C LYS A 187 10.93 3.76 -1.39
N GLN A 188 10.47 4.76 -2.15
CA GLN A 188 9.60 5.80 -1.61
C GLN A 188 8.29 5.21 -1.09
N ILE A 189 7.69 4.24 -1.79
CA ILE A 189 6.50 3.51 -1.32
C ILE A 189 6.79 2.75 -0.02
N THR A 190 7.86 1.96 0.02
CA THR A 190 8.12 1.02 1.13
C THR A 190 8.76 1.67 2.37
N GLU A 191 9.60 2.68 2.18
CA GLU A 191 10.38 3.30 3.27
C GLU A 191 9.68 4.53 3.89
N SER A 192 8.71 5.12 3.18
CA SER A 192 7.97 6.27 3.71
C SER A 192 6.97 5.82 4.76
N ARG A 193 6.93 6.55 5.88
CA ARG A 193 5.94 6.40 6.95
C ARG A 193 5.04 7.63 6.99
N ASP A 194 3.77 7.44 7.31
CA ASP A 194 2.80 8.52 7.54
C ASP A 194 2.63 9.45 6.32
N LYS A 195 2.79 8.90 5.12
CA LYS A 195 2.55 9.59 3.84
C LYS A 195 1.39 8.92 3.13
N ASP A 196 0.63 9.71 2.38
CA ASP A 196 -0.50 9.20 1.58
C ASP A 196 -0.05 8.17 0.53
N TYR A 197 1.22 8.26 0.10
CA TYR A 197 1.86 7.33 -0.81
C TYR A 197 2.70 6.24 -0.11
N SER A 198 2.64 6.14 1.22
CA SER A 198 3.28 5.03 1.95
C SER A 198 2.56 3.72 1.65
N LEU A 199 3.30 2.61 1.63
CA LEU A 199 2.74 1.29 1.32
C LEU A 199 1.48 0.97 2.15
N ARG A 200 1.48 1.35 3.43
CA ARG A 200 0.36 1.17 4.34
C ARG A 200 -0.87 1.98 3.93
N ALA A 201 -0.67 3.27 3.64
CA ALA A 201 -1.75 4.16 3.21
C ALA A 201 -2.34 3.73 1.86
N LEU A 202 -1.48 3.31 0.93
CA LEU A 202 -1.92 2.79 -0.37
C LEU A 202 -2.78 1.54 -0.21
N ILE A 203 -2.37 0.58 0.63
CA ILE A 203 -3.14 -0.64 0.87
C ILE A 203 -4.53 -0.35 1.45
N LEU A 204 -4.62 0.62 2.38
CA LEU A 204 -5.90 1.02 2.99
C LEU A 204 -6.87 1.67 2.01
N ASN A 205 -6.36 2.31 0.96
CA ASN A 205 -7.19 2.97 -0.05
C ASN A 205 -7.65 2.01 -1.16
N ILE A 206 -7.10 0.79 -1.23
CA ILE A 206 -7.49 -0.18 -2.26
C ILE A 206 -8.82 -0.83 -1.89
N ASP A 207 -9.85 -0.53 -2.70
CA ASP A 207 -11.10 -1.28 -2.65
C ASP A 207 -10.90 -2.70 -3.22
N GLY A 208 -11.02 -3.70 -2.33
CA GLY A 208 -11.04 -5.13 -2.67
C GLY A 208 -9.66 -5.81 -2.57
N PRO A 209 -9.35 -6.81 -3.42
CA PRO A 209 -8.10 -7.56 -3.28
C PRO A 209 -6.91 -6.67 -3.59
N VAL A 210 -5.95 -6.64 -2.66
CA VAL A 210 -4.65 -5.99 -2.84
C VAL A 210 -3.84 -6.81 -3.84
N THR A 211 -3.41 -6.17 -4.93
CA THR A 211 -2.58 -6.80 -5.96
C THR A 211 -1.34 -5.95 -6.24
N PRO A 212 -0.23 -6.55 -6.72
CA PRO A 212 1.00 -5.81 -7.02
C PRO A 212 0.79 -4.60 -7.94
N LYS A 213 -0.10 -4.76 -8.94
CA LYS A 213 -0.46 -3.71 -9.89
C LYS A 213 -1.28 -2.60 -9.24
N LYS A 214 -2.31 -2.94 -8.46
CA LYS A 214 -3.18 -1.94 -7.82
C LYS A 214 -2.43 -1.02 -6.89
N VAL A 215 -1.45 -1.54 -6.13
CA VAL A 215 -0.61 -0.70 -5.25
C VAL A 215 0.10 0.39 -6.05
N TRP A 216 0.56 0.08 -7.26
CA TRP A 216 1.19 1.07 -8.13
C TRP A 216 0.19 2.04 -8.77
N GLU A 217 -1.00 1.56 -9.16
CA GLU A 217 -2.06 2.42 -9.68
C GLU A 217 -2.46 3.47 -8.64
N GLU A 218 -2.70 3.07 -7.39
CA GLU A 218 -2.96 4.00 -6.29
C GLU A 218 -1.79 4.96 -6.05
N TYR A 219 -0.55 4.46 -6.10
CA TYR A 219 0.64 5.31 -5.98
C TYR A 219 0.67 6.38 -7.07
N ALA A 220 0.39 6.00 -8.32
CA ALA A 220 0.39 6.90 -9.48
C ALA A 220 -0.72 7.97 -9.41
N GLU A 221 -1.82 7.71 -8.72
CA GLU A 221 -2.88 8.71 -8.49
C GLU A 221 -2.50 9.75 -7.44
N VAL A 222 -1.73 9.35 -6.42
CA VAL A 222 -1.36 10.21 -5.30
C VAL A 222 -0.07 10.99 -5.56
N VAL A 223 0.85 10.44 -6.36
CA VAL A 223 2.13 11.09 -6.66
C VAL A 223 2.06 11.90 -7.95
N ASP A 224 2.40 13.18 -7.88
CA ASP A 224 2.56 14.03 -9.08
C ASP A 224 4.00 13.88 -9.61
N ASN A 225 4.26 12.78 -10.33
CA ASN A 225 5.57 12.48 -10.90
C ASN A 225 5.43 12.06 -12.37
N GLU A 226 5.98 12.87 -13.27
CA GLU A 226 5.91 12.66 -14.73
C GLU A 226 6.49 11.33 -15.23
N TYR A 227 7.34 10.68 -14.42
CA TYR A 227 7.93 9.40 -14.78
C TYR A 227 7.10 8.20 -14.31
N VAL A 228 6.17 8.39 -13.37
CA VAL A 228 5.31 7.32 -12.86
C VAL A 228 4.14 7.17 -13.82
N SER A 229 3.96 5.97 -14.36
CA SER A 229 2.95 5.70 -15.37
C SER A 229 2.18 4.42 -15.02
N THR A 230 1.02 4.23 -15.65
CA THR A 230 0.25 2.97 -15.62
C THR A 230 0.17 2.33 -17.01
N ASN A 231 0.86 2.91 -18.00
CA ASN A 231 0.78 2.55 -19.42
C ASN A 231 1.59 1.30 -19.83
N CYS A 232 1.87 0.39 -18.91
CA CYS A 232 2.49 -0.90 -19.25
C CYS A 232 1.83 -2.12 -18.58
N PHE A 233 0.60 -1.94 -18.10
CA PHE A 233 -0.21 -3.02 -17.55
C PHE A 233 -1.26 -3.48 -18.56
N HIS A 234 -0.85 -4.37 -19.45
CA HIS A 234 -1.70 -4.93 -20.50
C HIS A 234 -2.86 -5.79 -19.98
#